data_AF-A0A934THV3-F1
#
_entry.id   AF-A0A934THV3-F1
#
_cell.length_a   1.000
_cell.length_b   1.000
_cell.length_c   1.000
_cell.angle_alpha   90.00
_cell.angle_beta   90.00
_cell.angle_gamma   90.00
#
_symmetry.space_group_name_H-M   'P 1'
#
loop_
_entity.id
_entity.type
_entity.pdbx_description
1 polymer ?
#
loop_
_entity_poly.entity_id
_entity_poly.type
_entity_poly.pdbx_seq_one_letter_code
_entity_poly.pdbx_strand_id
1 'polypeptide(L)'
;RTFQLGGLRGVHLTGRGAAGRVAEWCHDGRLVILGAEAEGDAGGACMLIDRRSLARTGALALDVTPAGQWRIVAARDRAGQRPWSWR
;
A
#
# COMPACT_ATOMS: atom_id res chain seq x y z
N ARG A 1 5.06 -10.97 -5.91
CA ARG A 1 3.84 -11.74 -6.30
C ARG A 1 2.80 -10.76 -6.79
N THR A 2 2.21 -10.95 -7.97
CA THR A 2 1.16 -10.08 -8.53
C THR A 2 -0.24 -10.56 -8.10
N PHE A 3 -1.22 -9.65 -8.08
CA PHE A 3 -2.61 -9.96 -7.74
C PHE A 3 -3.58 -8.97 -8.41
N GLN A 4 -4.87 -9.30 -8.37
CA GLN A 4 -5.95 -8.44 -8.87
C GLN A 4 -7.12 -8.43 -7.89
N LEU A 5 -7.71 -7.25 -7.62
CA LEU A 5 -8.73 -7.05 -6.60
C LEU A 5 -9.72 -5.97 -7.05
N GLY A 6 -10.97 -6.30 -7.37
CA GLY A 6 -11.99 -5.30 -7.74
C GLY A 6 -11.57 -4.33 -8.86
N GLY A 7 -10.82 -4.83 -9.86
CA GLY A 7 -10.23 -4.01 -10.93
C GLY A 7 -8.85 -3.41 -10.63
N LEU A 8 -8.42 -3.36 -9.37
CA LEU A 8 -7.07 -2.96 -8.97
C LEU A 8 -6.06 -4.04 -9.36
N ARG A 9 -4.98 -3.66 -10.04
CA ARG A 9 -3.84 -4.54 -10.30
C ARG A 9 -2.74 -4.21 -9.31
N GLY A 10 -2.23 -5.23 -8.61
CA GLY A 10 -1.24 -5.02 -7.57
C GLY A 10 -0.05 -5.98 -7.66
N VAL A 11 1.04 -5.59 -7.01
CA VAL A 11 2.21 -6.43 -6.81
C VAL A 11 2.74 -6.27 -5.38
N HIS A 12 3.04 -7.39 -4.73
CA HIS A 12 3.79 -7.44 -3.49
C HIS A 12 5.24 -7.79 -3.81
N LEU A 13 6.14 -6.81 -3.65
CA LEU A 13 7.58 -6.95 -3.84
C LEU A 13 8.20 -7.47 -2.54
N THR A 14 8.88 -8.61 -2.64
CA THR A 14 9.54 -9.27 -1.52
C THR A 14 10.97 -9.68 -1.89
N GLY A 15 11.77 -10.00 -0.88
CA GLY A 15 13.15 -10.48 -1.04
C GLY A 15 14.19 -9.36 -1.14
N ARG A 16 15.46 -9.76 -1.31
CA ARG A 16 16.59 -8.84 -1.40
C ARG A 16 16.46 -7.95 -2.65
N GLY A 17 16.77 -6.66 -2.50
CA GLY A 17 16.67 -5.67 -3.57
C GLY A 17 15.24 -5.31 -4.00
N ALA A 18 14.21 -5.67 -3.21
CA ALA A 18 12.82 -5.35 -3.54
C ALA A 18 12.57 -3.83 -3.62
N ALA A 19 13.24 -3.03 -2.79
CA ALA A 19 13.11 -1.58 -2.79
C ALA A 19 13.56 -0.95 -4.12
N GLY A 20 14.70 -1.37 -4.67
CA GLY A 20 15.19 -0.89 -5.97
C GLY A 20 14.31 -1.27 -7.17
N ARG A 21 13.41 -2.25 -7.03
CA ARG A 21 12.48 -2.67 -8.10
C ARG A 21 11.16 -1.90 -8.09
N VAL A 22 10.93 -0.98 -7.15
CA VAL A 22 9.66 -0.23 -7.08
C VAL A 22 9.38 0.51 -8.39
N ALA A 23 10.39 1.16 -8.97
CA ALA A 23 10.25 1.92 -10.22
C ALA A 23 9.82 1.07 -11.41
N GLU A 24 10.22 -0.20 -11.47
CA GLU A 24 9.83 -1.13 -12.54
C GLU A 24 8.34 -1.51 -12.51
N TRP A 25 7.69 -1.34 -11.35
CA TRP A 25 6.30 -1.75 -11.14
C TRP A 25 5.34 -0.59 -10.89
N CYS A 26 5.89 0.60 -10.60
CA CYS A 26 5.13 1.80 -10.32
C CYS A 26 4.65 2.45 -11.62
N HIS A 27 3.43 2.13 -12.01
CA HIS A 27 2.74 2.71 -13.17
C HIS A 27 1.32 3.15 -12.79
N ASP A 28 0.72 3.96 -13.64
CA ASP A 28 -0.66 4.45 -13.49
C ASP A 28 -1.66 3.34 -13.18
N GLY A 29 -2.41 3.54 -12.09
CA GLY A 29 -3.47 2.64 -11.65
C GLY A 29 -2.99 1.30 -11.06
N ARG A 30 -1.70 1.16 -10.74
CA ARG A 30 -1.17 0.00 -10.00
C ARG A 30 -0.98 0.28 -8.51
N LEU A 31 -1.14 -0.79 -7.73
CA LEU A 31 -0.75 -0.85 -6.32
C LEU A 31 0.57 -1.62 -6.16
N VAL A 32 1.60 -0.98 -5.60
CA VAL A 32 2.84 -1.63 -5.20
C VAL A 32 2.87 -1.75 -3.69
N ILE A 33 3.11 -2.96 -3.18
CA ILE A 33 3.25 -3.25 -1.76
C ILE A 33 4.70 -3.68 -1.51
N LEU A 34 5.36 -3.05 -0.55
CA LEU A 34 6.74 -3.28 -0.17
C LEU A 34 6.86 -3.38 1.37
N GLY A 35 7.49 -4.44 1.88
CA GLY A 35 7.75 -4.61 3.32
C GLY A 35 8.91 -3.78 3.89
N ALA A 36 9.53 -2.94 3.06
CA ALA A 36 10.64 -2.03 3.37
C ALA A 36 10.25 -0.61 2.99
N GLU A 37 11.13 0.36 3.22
CA GLU A 37 10.97 1.71 2.63
C GLU A 37 11.43 1.68 1.18
N ALA A 38 10.68 2.36 0.31
CA ALA A 38 11.11 2.52 -1.08
C ALA A 38 12.36 3.41 -1.16
N GLU A 39 13.21 3.13 -2.14
CA GLU A 39 14.38 3.96 -2.46
C GLU A 39 13.94 5.09 -3.40
N GLY A 40 14.21 6.34 -3.02
CA GLY A 40 13.82 7.53 -3.78
C GLY A 40 12.33 7.87 -3.70
N ASP A 41 11.91 8.86 -4.49
CA ASP A 41 10.48 9.12 -4.71
C ASP A 41 9.96 8.06 -5.67
N ALA A 42 9.01 7.24 -5.20
CA ALA A 42 8.19 6.42 -6.06
C ALA A 42 7.33 7.38 -6.89
N GLY A 43 7.86 7.81 -8.04
CA GLY A 43 7.25 8.80 -8.93
C GLY A 43 5.74 8.56 -9.01
N GLY A 44 4.96 9.61 -8.71
CA GLY A 44 3.56 9.54 -8.24
C GLY A 44 2.52 8.94 -9.19
N ALA A 45 2.93 8.16 -10.18
CA ALA A 45 2.10 7.38 -11.08
C ALA A 45 1.37 6.23 -10.37
N CYS A 46 1.92 5.65 -9.29
CA CYS A 46 1.30 4.51 -8.62
C CYS A 46 0.92 4.77 -7.17
N MET A 47 0.05 3.91 -6.64
CA MET A 47 -0.16 3.80 -5.20
C MET A 47 0.94 2.91 -4.61
N LEU A 48 1.71 3.45 -3.68
CA LEU A 48 2.75 2.71 -2.96
C LEU A 48 2.35 2.52 -1.48
N ILE A 49 2.29 1.26 -1.04
CA ILE A 49 2.24 0.89 0.37
C ILE A 49 3.62 0.36 0.75
N ASP A 50 4.38 1.17 1.48
CA ASP A 50 5.69 0.84 2.01
C ASP A 50 5.71 0.97 3.55
N ARG A 51 6.87 0.70 4.16
CA ARG A 51 7.01 0.80 5.62
C ARG A 51 6.74 2.21 6.15
N ARG A 52 7.06 3.27 5.40
CA ARG A 52 6.81 4.66 5.80
C ARG A 52 5.31 4.98 5.82
N SER A 53 4.57 4.51 4.82
CA SER A 53 3.11 4.63 4.77
C SER A 53 2.44 3.88 5.93
N LEU A 54 2.87 2.64 6.20
CA LEU A 54 2.32 1.80 7.27
C LEU A 54 2.63 2.36 8.67
N ALA A 55 3.77 2.99 8.87
CA ALA A 55 4.08 3.68 10.13
C ALA A 55 3.08 4.81 10.41
N ARG A 56 2.58 5.49 9.38
CA ARG A 56 1.59 6.56 9.51
C ARG A 56 0.17 6.01 9.68
N THR A 57 -0.22 5.02 8.89
CA THR A 57 -1.62 4.53 8.81
C THR A 57 -1.94 3.39 9.77
N GLY A 58 -0.91 2.71 10.28
CA GLY A 58 -1.06 1.37 10.85
C GLY A 58 -1.35 0.33 9.77
N ALA A 59 -1.88 -0.83 10.19
CA ALA A 59 -2.30 -1.88 9.27
C ALA A 59 -3.34 -1.37 8.27
N LEU A 60 -3.24 -1.82 7.01
CA LEU A 60 -4.18 -1.50 5.94
C LEU A 60 -4.89 -2.77 5.51
N ALA A 61 -6.23 -2.71 5.42
CA ALA A 61 -7.05 -3.75 4.83
C ALA A 61 -7.44 -3.35 3.41
N LEU A 62 -7.17 -4.23 2.45
CA LEU A 62 -7.62 -4.12 1.06
C LEU A 62 -8.77 -5.11 0.87
N ASP A 63 -9.95 -4.60 0.54
CA ASP A 63 -11.13 -5.44 0.30
C ASP A 63 -11.91 -4.98 -0.94
N VAL A 64 -12.88 -5.81 -1.34
CA VAL A 64 -13.84 -5.50 -2.41
C VAL A 64 -15.19 -5.30 -1.76
N THR A 65 -15.81 -4.16 -2.07
CA THR A 65 -17.18 -3.85 -1.64
C THR A 65 -18.19 -4.78 -2.33
N PRO A 66 -19.42 -4.94 -1.81
CA PRO A 66 -20.45 -5.74 -2.48
C PRO A 66 -20.77 -5.31 -3.91
N ALA A 67 -20.51 -4.05 -4.27
CA ALA A 67 -20.72 -3.52 -5.62
C ALA A 67 -19.51 -3.75 -6.57
N GLY A 68 -18.44 -4.41 -6.10
CA GLY A 68 -17.30 -4.83 -6.91
C GLY A 68 -16.12 -3.84 -6.95
N GLN A 69 -16.27 -2.66 -6.36
CA GLN A 69 -15.19 -1.68 -6.25
C GLN A 69 -14.24 -2.06 -5.12
N TRP A 70 -12.94 -1.90 -5.35
CA TRP A 70 -11.94 -2.05 -4.30
C TRP A 70 -11.95 -0.82 -3.37
N ARG A 71 -11.58 -1.03 -2.11
CA ARG A 71 -11.29 0.06 -1.17
C ARG A 71 -10.13 -0.31 -0.26
N ILE A 72 -9.59 0.70 0.41
CA ILE A 72 -8.58 0.57 1.46
C ILE A 72 -9.12 1.14 2.76
N VAL A 73 -8.90 0.43 3.86
CA VAL A 73 -9.30 0.86 5.21
C VAL A 73 -8.08 0.81 6.12
N ALA A 74 -7.73 1.93 6.74
CA ALA A 74 -6.65 1.95 7.71
C ALA A 74 -7.13 1.58 9.12
N ALA A 75 -6.25 0.91 9.87
CA ALA A 75 -6.49 0.65 11.29
C ALA A 75 -6.71 1.97 12.05
N ARG A 76 -5.97 3.03 11.69
CA ARG A 76 -6.17 4.37 12.25
C ARG A 76 -7.58 4.93 12.01
N ASP A 77 -8.18 4.66 10.85
CA ASP A 77 -9.55 5.11 10.53
C ASP A 77 -10.59 4.42 11.42
N ARG A 78 -10.35 3.15 11.80
CA ARG A 78 -11.26 2.38 12.66
C ARG A 78 -11.05 2.65 14.15
N ALA A 79 -9.81 2.89 14.57
CA ALA A 79 -9.47 3.12 15.98
C ALA A 79 -9.87 4.54 16.46
N GLY A 80 -9.97 5.49 15.53
CA GLY A 80 -10.17 6.91 15.81
C GLY A 80 -8.91 7.60 16.33
N GLN A 81 -8.98 8.92 16.50
CA GLN A 81 -7.88 9.70 17.08
C GLN A 81 -7.97 9.68 18.60
N ARG A 82 -7.37 8.65 19.22
CA ARG A 82 -7.35 8.52 20.68
C ARG A 82 -6.12 9.25 21.26
N PRO A 83 -6.26 10.03 22.34
CA PRO A 83 -5.16 10.77 22.95
C PRO A 83 -3.98 9.92 23.44
N TRP A 84 -4.16 8.60 23.62
CA TRP A 84 -3.12 7.69 24.07
C TRP A 84 -2.50 6.84 22.94
N SER A 85 -3.00 6.94 21.70
CA SER A 85 -2.48 6.20 20.53
C SER A 85 -1.75 7.11 19.53
N TRP A 86 -1.23 8.25 20.01
CA TRP A 86 -0.64 9.32 19.19
C TRP A 86 0.88 9.24 19.01
N ARG A 87 1.54 8.23 19.60
CA ARG A 87 2.94 7.88 19.30
C ARG A 87 3.01 6.82 18.20
#